data_AF-A0A6A4S090-F1
#
_entry.id   AF-A0A6A4S090-F1
#
_cell.length_a   1.000
_cell.length_b   1.000
_cell.length_c   1.000
_cell.angle_alpha   90.00
_cell.angle_beta   90.00
_cell.angle_gamma   90.00
#
_symmetry.space_group_name_H-M   'P 1'
#
loop_
_entity.id
_entity.type
_entity.pdbx_description
1 polymer ?
#
loop_
_entity_poly.entity_id
_entity_poly.type
_entity_poly.pdbx_seq_one_letter_code
_entity_poly.pdbx_strand_id
1 'polypeptide(L)'
;MSFKRGDVVRISNVWGVFDKKYEQSFTEEVFTVHECVPRLPPVYRLKDYDGEPIKGAFYEAELQKLNVAPDKIYTVERVLDERVIRGEKQKLVKWRNWQEKFNSWVTTDDLVDV
;
A
#
# COMPACT_ATOMS: atom_id res chain seq x y z
N MET A 1 -11.11 17.73 -6.27
CA MET A 1 -9.64 17.73 -6.43
C MET A 1 -9.30 16.46 -7.20
N SER A 2 -9.08 16.53 -8.51
CA SER A 2 -8.96 15.31 -9.31
C SER A 2 -7.58 14.68 -9.25
N PHE A 3 -7.54 13.35 -9.19
CA PHE A 3 -6.30 12.58 -9.19
C PHE A 3 -5.76 12.39 -10.61
N LYS A 4 -4.45 12.27 -10.72
CA LYS A 4 -3.74 11.99 -11.98
C LYS A 4 -3.13 10.60 -11.95
N ARG A 5 -2.91 10.03 -13.13
CA ARG A 5 -2.15 8.79 -13.29
C ARG A 5 -0.78 8.93 -12.62
N GLY A 6 -0.44 7.97 -11.76
CA GLY A 6 0.79 7.98 -10.97
C GLY A 6 0.68 8.63 -9.58
N ASP A 7 -0.45 9.29 -9.26
CA ASP A 7 -0.67 9.73 -7.88
C ASP A 7 -0.79 8.52 -6.96
N VAL A 8 -0.13 8.62 -5.80
CA VAL A 8 -0.19 7.63 -4.74
C VAL A 8 -1.36 7.97 -3.83
N VAL A 9 -2.25 7.00 -3.63
CA VAL A 9 -3.51 7.18 -2.90
C VAL A 9 -3.73 6.03 -1.91
N ARG A 10 -4.52 6.30 -0.89
CA ARG A 10 -5.13 5.28 -0.03
C ARG A 10 -6.62 5.24 -0.31
N ILE A 11 -7.21 4.06 -0.20
CA ILE A 11 -8.66 3.92 -0.29
C ILE A 11 -9.21 4.19 1.11
N SER A 12 -9.89 5.31 1.30
CA SER A 12 -10.67 5.52 2.52
C SER A 12 -11.81 4.53 2.52
N ASN A 13 -12.03 3.86 3.65
CA ASN A 13 -13.04 2.81 3.77
C ASN A 13 -14.45 3.45 3.71
N VAL A 14 -14.95 3.72 2.50
CA VAL A 14 -16.31 4.19 2.25
C VAL A 14 -17.16 2.95 2.03
N TRP A 15 -18.05 2.73 2.99
CA TRP A 15 -18.82 1.51 3.09
C TRP A 15 -19.79 1.38 1.92
N GLY A 16 -19.61 0.33 1.11
CA GLY A 16 -20.64 -0.21 0.23
C GLY A 16 -21.65 -1.03 1.05
N VAL A 17 -22.94 -0.91 0.72
CA VAL A 17 -24.14 -1.35 1.45
C VAL A 17 -24.23 -2.87 1.77
N PHE A 18 -23.20 -3.68 1.52
CA PHE A 18 -23.32 -5.14 1.54
C PHE A 18 -22.11 -5.95 2.02
N ASP A 19 -21.27 -5.44 2.93
CA ASP A 19 -20.30 -6.31 3.61
C ASP A 19 -20.33 -6.10 5.13
N LYS A 20 -20.90 -7.10 5.82
CA LYS A 20 -21.23 -7.06 7.25
C LYS A 20 -20.12 -7.75 8.04
N LYS A 21 -19.06 -7.03 8.40
CA LYS A 21 -18.25 -7.30 9.61
C LYS A 21 -17.28 -6.17 9.97
N TYR A 22 -17.60 -5.52 11.09
CA TYR A 22 -16.74 -4.99 12.17
C TYR A 22 -15.34 -4.41 11.85
N GLU A 23 -15.13 -3.20 12.42
CA GLU A 23 -13.92 -2.36 12.54
C GLU A 23 -13.70 -1.31 11.44
N GLN A 24 -13.66 -0.04 11.86
CA GLN A 24 -13.29 1.13 11.07
C GLN A 24 -11.78 1.09 10.77
N SER A 25 -11.36 0.11 9.98
CA SER A 25 -9.96 -0.09 9.63
C SER A 25 -9.73 0.53 8.26
N PHE A 26 -9.05 1.68 8.20
CA PHE A 26 -8.40 2.07 6.95
C PHE A 26 -7.46 0.92 6.56
N THR A 27 -7.54 0.38 5.33
CA THR A 27 -6.44 -0.46 4.87
C THR A 27 -5.25 0.47 4.68
N GLU A 28 -4.17 0.28 5.43
CA GLU A 28 -2.96 1.09 5.28
C GLU A 28 -2.23 0.84 3.95
N GLU A 29 -2.77 -0.08 3.13
CA GLU A 29 -2.38 -0.37 1.77
C GLU A 29 -2.38 0.89 0.91
N VAL A 30 -1.31 1.02 0.15
CA VAL A 30 -1.03 2.18 -0.68
C VAL A 30 -1.16 1.75 -2.13
N PHE A 31 -2.00 2.47 -2.86
CA PHE A 31 -2.27 2.20 -4.27
C PHE A 31 -1.77 3.34 -5.14
N THR A 32 -1.55 3.04 -6.41
CA THR A 32 -1.22 4.05 -7.41
C THR A 32 -2.39 4.19 -8.38
N VAL A 33 -2.74 5.42 -8.73
CA VAL A 33 -3.76 5.67 -9.75
C VAL A 33 -3.23 5.18 -11.11
N HIS A 34 -3.86 4.14 -11.62
CA HIS A 34 -3.52 3.53 -12.90
C HIS A 34 -4.20 4.25 -14.06
N GLU A 35 -5.51 4.52 -13.93
CA GLU A 35 -6.34 5.12 -14.98
C GLU A 35 -7.43 6.00 -14.38
N CYS A 36 -7.65 7.17 -14.99
CA CYS A 36 -8.76 8.07 -14.67
C CYS A 36 -9.82 7.91 -15.78
N VAL A 37 -11.00 7.40 -15.43
CA VAL A 37 -12.08 7.17 -16.39
C VAL A 37 -13.07 8.35 -16.32
N PRO A 38 -13.21 9.13 -17.41
CA PRO A 38 -14.14 10.26 -17.45
C PRO A 38 -15.58 9.74 -17.56
N ARG A 39 -16.24 9.58 -16.42
CA ARG A 39 -17.68 9.29 -16.27
C ARG A 39 -18.34 10.42 -15.48
N LEU A 40 -19.67 10.35 -15.33
CA LEU A 40 -20.46 11.27 -14.51
C LEU A 40 -21.09 10.48 -13.36
N PRO A 41 -20.49 10.43 -12.15
CA PRO A 41 -19.26 11.10 -11.73
C PRO A 41 -17.95 10.37 -12.16
N PRO A 42 -16.79 11.05 -12.17
CA PRO A 42 -15.51 10.45 -12.56
C PRO A 42 -15.11 9.31 -11.64
N VAL A 43 -14.50 8.26 -12.22
CA VAL A 43 -14.03 7.10 -11.46
C VAL A 43 -12.57 6.80 -11.77
N TYR A 44 -11.87 6.22 -10.80
CA TYR A 44 -10.45 5.93 -10.88
C TYR A 44 -10.21 4.43 -10.72
N ARG A 45 -9.32 3.89 -11.54
CA ARG A 45 -8.79 2.53 -11.38
C ARG A 45 -7.42 2.62 -10.77
N LEU A 46 -7.18 1.75 -9.80
CA LEU A 46 -5.93 1.73 -9.05
C LEU A 46 -5.14 0.47 -9.38
N LYS A 47 -3.85 0.49 -9.03
CA LYS A 47 -2.97 -0.65 -9.05
C LYS A 47 -2.21 -0.75 -7.73
N ASP A 48 -1.87 -1.97 -7.36
CA ASP A 48 -1.02 -2.29 -6.21
C ASP A 48 0.42 -1.80 -6.41
N TYR A 49 1.22 -1.95 -5.36
CA TYR A 49 2.67 -1.69 -5.38
C TYR A 49 3.40 -2.50 -6.47
N ASP A 50 2.98 -3.75 -6.72
CA ASP A 50 3.56 -4.61 -7.77
C ASP A 50 3.17 -4.15 -9.19
N GLY A 51 2.26 -3.18 -9.31
CA GLY A 51 1.77 -2.68 -10.59
C GLY A 51 0.58 -3.46 -11.14
N GLU A 52 0.11 -4.48 -10.44
CA GLU A 52 -1.11 -5.22 -10.77
C GLU A 52 -2.36 -4.34 -10.56
N PRO A 53 -3.26 -4.21 -11.56
CA PRO A 53 -4.49 -3.43 -11.40
C PRO A 53 -5.46 -4.16 -10.45
N ILE A 54 -6.02 -3.44 -9.47
CA ILE A 54 -7.03 -4.01 -8.59
C ILE A 54 -8.39 -4.05 -9.27
N LYS A 55 -9.20 -5.03 -8.90
CA LYS A 55 -10.60 -5.13 -9.36
C LYS A 55 -11.43 -4.06 -8.66
N GLY A 56 -12.00 -3.14 -9.45
CA GLY A 56 -12.90 -2.11 -8.96
C GLY A 56 -12.72 -0.79 -9.69
N ALA A 57 -13.62 0.14 -9.43
CA ALA A 57 -13.50 1.54 -9.81
C ALA A 57 -13.96 2.38 -8.61
N PHE A 58 -13.14 3.36 -8.24
CA PHE A 58 -13.32 4.14 -7.01
C PHE A 58 -13.65 5.58 -7.36
N TYR A 59 -14.52 6.19 -6.58
CA TYR A 59 -14.82 7.62 -6.70
C TYR A 59 -13.75 8.47 -6.03
N GLU A 60 -13.68 9.74 -6.43
CA GLU A 60 -12.76 10.71 -5.82
C GLU A 60 -12.90 10.78 -4.29
N ALA A 61 -14.13 10.67 -3.79
CA ALA A 61 -14.45 10.74 -2.36
C ALA A 61 -13.96 9.52 -1.56
N GLU A 62 -13.66 8.41 -2.24
CA GLU A 62 -13.16 7.17 -1.62
C GLU A 62 -11.62 7.13 -1.61
N LEU A 63 -10.97 8.14 -2.19
CA LEU A 63 -9.53 8.20 -2.35
C LEU A 63 -8.94 9.34 -1.53
N GLN A 64 -7.87 9.03 -0.82
CA GLN A 64 -7.07 10.01 -0.10
C GLN A 64 -5.68 10.08 -0.72
N LYS A 65 -5.28 11.26 -1.21
CA LYS A 65 -3.93 11.47 -1.73
C LYS A 65 -2.91 11.29 -0.61
N LEU A 66 -1.91 10.45 -0.83
CA LEU A 66 -0.80 10.27 0.08
C LEU A 66 0.42 11.00 -0.49
N ASN A 67 0.93 11.99 0.24
CA ASN A 67 2.19 12.62 -0.10
C ASN A 67 3.32 11.71 0.41
N VAL A 68 3.73 10.76 -0.41
CA VAL A 68 4.89 9.92 -0.11
C VAL A 68 6.15 10.76 -0.27
N ALA A 69 6.73 11.19 0.85
CA ALA A 69 8.10 11.66 0.84
C ALA A 69 9.00 10.53 0.32
N PRO A 70 10.09 10.83 -0.40
CA PRO A 70 11.04 9.81 -0.85
C PRO A 70 11.69 9.05 0.32
N ASP A 71 11.69 9.64 1.52
CA ASP A 71 12.23 9.08 2.76
C ASP A 71 11.14 8.36 3.58
N LYS A 72 10.39 7.47 2.92
CA LYS A 72 9.25 6.83 3.57
C LYS A 72 9.73 5.66 4.42
N ILE A 73 9.69 5.83 5.73
CA ILE A 73 9.97 4.78 6.70
C ILE A 73 8.81 3.79 6.71
N TYR A 74 9.11 2.51 6.45
CA TYR A 74 8.15 1.41 6.53
C TYR A 74 8.34 0.67 7.85
N THR A 75 7.27 0.52 8.62
CA THR A 75 7.34 -0.19 9.90
C THR A 75 7.39 -1.70 9.67
N VAL A 76 8.39 -2.37 10.24
CA VAL A 76 8.45 -3.83 10.32
C VAL A 76 7.51 -4.31 11.43
N GLU A 77 6.64 -5.27 11.11
CA GLU A 77 5.77 -5.93 12.09
C GLU A 77 6.52 -7.01 12.85
N ARG A 78 7.23 -7.87 12.11
CA ARG A 78 8.02 -8.96 12.67
C ARG A 78 9.12 -9.38 11.73
N VAL A 79 10.21 -9.88 12.30
CA VAL A 79 11.24 -10.61 11.56
C VAL A 79 10.79 -12.07 11.47
N LEU A 80 10.80 -12.63 10.26
CA LEU A 80 10.40 -13.99 9.98
C LEU A 80 11.59 -14.95 9.95
N ASP A 81 12.72 -14.50 9.41
CA ASP A 81 13.91 -15.33 9.22
C ASP A 81 15.18 -14.45 9.17
N GLU A 82 16.35 -15.06 9.38
CA GLU A 82 17.63 -14.39 9.30
C GLU A 82 18.65 -15.27 8.55
N ARG A 83 19.39 -14.65 7.63
CA ARG A 83 20.40 -15.35 6.83
C ARG A 83 21.66 -14.52 6.67
N VAL A 84 22.77 -15.21 6.42
CA VAL A 84 24.05 -14.58 6.08
C VAL A 84 24.46 -15.02 4.68
N ILE A 85 24.51 -14.08 3.73
CA ILE A 85 24.96 -14.35 2.35
C ILE A 85 26.20 -13.50 2.09
N ARG A 86 27.29 -14.14 1.66
CA ARG A 86 28.56 -13.45 1.32
C ARG A 86 29.11 -12.54 2.44
N GLY A 87 28.81 -12.87 3.71
CA GLY A 87 29.21 -12.09 4.88
C GLY A 87 28.21 -11.01 5.30
N GLU A 88 27.14 -10.78 4.52
CA GLU A 88 26.11 -9.78 4.82
C GLU A 88 24.92 -10.42 5.54
N LYS A 89 24.55 -9.85 6.69
CA LYS A 89 23.38 -10.26 7.48
C LYS A 89 22.12 -9.63 6.90
N GLN A 90 21.21 -10.49 6.44
CA GLN A 90 19.90 -10.12 5.94
C GLN A 90 18.81 -10.69 6.84
N LYS A 91 17.74 -9.93 7.03
CA LYS A 91 16.55 -10.35 7.77
C LYS A 91 15.35 -10.35 6.83
N LEU A 92 14.57 -11.42 6.85
CA LEU A 92 13.28 -11.46 6.17
C LEU A 92 12.27 -10.74 7.05
N VAL A 93 11.76 -9.61 6.59
CA VAL A 93 10.81 -8.80 7.34
C VAL A 93 9.40 -8.96 6.81
N LYS A 94 8.46 -9.08 7.75
CA LYS A 94 7.04 -8.89 7.52
C LYS A 94 6.74 -7.42 7.78
N TRP A 95 6.36 -6.70 6.73
CA TRP A 95 5.99 -5.29 6.86
C TRP A 95 4.62 -5.16 7.52
N ARG A 96 4.49 -4.19 8.43
CA ARG A 96 3.25 -3.93 9.16
C ARG A 96 2.17 -3.45 8.20
N ASN A 97 1.01 -4.11 8.25
CA ASN A 97 -0.14 -3.83 7.40
C ASN A 97 0.06 -4.09 5.90
N TRP A 98 1.07 -4.90 5.53
CA TRP A 98 1.22 -5.41 4.17
C TRP A 98 0.96 -6.92 4.15
N GLN A 99 0.45 -7.42 3.04
CA GLN A 99 0.29 -8.86 2.83
C GLN A 99 1.63 -9.61 2.87
N GLU A 100 1.63 -10.89 3.24
CA GLU A 100 2.85 -11.70 3.35
C GLU A 100 3.59 -11.86 2.02
N LYS A 101 2.90 -11.66 0.89
CA LYS A 101 3.53 -11.64 -0.43
C LYS A 101 4.58 -10.52 -0.60
N PHE A 102 4.49 -9.47 0.21
CA PHE A 102 5.44 -8.34 0.19
C PHE A 102 6.62 -8.52 1.14
N ASN A 103 6.71 -9.65 1.85
CA ASN A 103 7.84 -9.94 2.73
C ASN A 103 9.14 -9.89 1.92
N SER A 104 10.11 -9.13 2.42
CA SER A 104 11.35 -8.85 1.69
C SER A 104 12.56 -9.06 2.58
N TRP A 105 13.67 -9.46 1.96
CA TRP A 105 14.96 -9.55 2.64
C TRP A 105 15.59 -8.17 2.69
N VAL A 106 15.74 -7.61 3.88
CA VAL A 106 16.39 -6.32 4.12
C VAL A 106 17.73 -6.53 4.79
N THR A 107 18.70 -5.67 4.46
CA THR A 107 20.00 -5.67 5.13
C THR A 107 19.85 -5.08 6.53
N THR A 108 20.75 -5.46 7.43
CA THR A 108 20.74 -4.91 8.79
C THR A 108 21.07 -3.40 8.80
N ASP A 109 21.69 -2.89 7.73
CA ASP A 109 22.04 -1.48 7.54
C ASP A 109 20.81 -0.59 7.24
N ASP A 110 19.82 -1.13 6.53
CA ASP A 110 18.57 -0.43 6.19
C ASP A 110 17.55 -0.44 7.35
N LEU A 111 17.80 -1.23 8.39
CA LEU A 111 16.93 -1.33 9.56
C LEU A 111 17.30 -0.28 10.61
N VAL A 112 16.39 0.67 10.84
CA VAL A 112 16.48 1.62 11.95
C VAL A 112 15.66 1.09 13.13
N ASP A 113 16.33 0.83 14.25
CA ASP A 113 15.69 0.56 15.55
C ASP A 113 15.29 1.91 16.17
N VAL A 114 13.99 2.15 16.36
CA VAL A 114 13.42 3.39 16.91
C VAL A 114 12.82 3.12 18.28
#